data_AF-A0A349YCM2-F1
#
_entry.id   AF-A0A349YCM2-F1
#
_cell.length_a   1.000
_cell.length_b   1.000
_cell.length_c   1.000
_cell.angle_alpha   90.00
_cell.angle_beta   90.00
_cell.angle_gamma   90.00
#
_symmetry.space_group_name_H-M   'P 1'
#
loop_
_entity.id
_entity.type
_entity.pdbx_description
1 polymer ?
#
loop_
_entity_poly.entity_id
_entity_poly.type
_entity_poly.pdbx_seq_one_letter_code
_entity_poly.pdbx_strand_id
1 'polypeptide(L)'
;MANKILDDDRIDQRIKDVFGQIDMDSAITHFSTREEMMAFEQTEDAMAAKGVMEMINNAEHYKELMPSDGLVTVTKEFLSQPDGNTIKIQYIRPDTQDVLPCVYYIHGGGMEVSSCFDELYAAWGRCIARQNVAVAMVDFRNARWESSAPEVAPYP
;
A
#
# COMPACT_ATOMS: atom_id res chain seq x y z
N MET A 1 -18.57 -16.71 -0.38
CA MET A 1 -18.84 -17.08 1.03
C MET A 1 -19.39 -15.86 1.74
N ALA A 2 -20.35 -16.02 2.64
CA ALA A 2 -20.83 -14.90 3.44
C ALA A 2 -19.71 -14.39 4.36
N ASN A 3 -19.62 -13.07 4.54
CA ASN A 3 -18.67 -12.43 5.45
C ASN A 3 -18.86 -12.97 6.88
N LYS A 4 -17.81 -13.57 7.46
CA LYS A 4 -17.83 -14.20 8.79
C LYS A 4 -17.30 -13.31 9.92
N ILE A 5 -16.91 -12.07 9.61
CA ILE A 5 -16.23 -11.17 10.55
C ILE A 5 -17.15 -10.76 11.70
N LEU A 6 -18.43 -10.51 11.42
CA LEU A 6 -19.39 -10.07 12.44
C LEU A 6 -19.60 -11.13 13.54
N ASP A 7 -19.64 -12.40 13.14
CA ASP A 7 -19.93 -13.53 14.02
C ASP A 7 -18.69 -14.06 14.78
N ASP A 8 -17.49 -13.55 14.49
CA ASP A 8 -16.25 -14.05 15.09
C ASP A 8 -15.90 -13.30 16.39
N ASP A 9 -16.08 -13.94 17.53
CA ASP A 9 -15.81 -13.37 18.86
C ASP A 9 -14.33 -13.04 19.12
N ARG A 10 -13.41 -13.47 18.25
CA ARG A 10 -11.97 -13.18 18.37
C ARG A 10 -11.61 -11.81 17.79
N ILE A 11 -12.48 -11.21 16.98
CA ILE A 11 -12.21 -9.97 16.23
C ILE A 11 -12.64 -8.76 17.06
N ASP A 12 -11.75 -7.77 17.18
CA ASP A 12 -12.05 -6.49 17.85
C ASP A 12 -13.24 -5.78 17.19
N GLN A 13 -14.14 -5.22 17.99
CA GLN A 13 -15.35 -4.57 17.51
C GLN A 13 -15.06 -3.48 16.47
N ARG A 14 -13.98 -2.72 16.61
CA ARG A 14 -13.62 -1.66 15.66
C ARG A 14 -13.29 -2.19 14.27
N ILE A 15 -12.76 -3.41 14.18
CA ILE A 15 -12.49 -4.10 12.92
C ILE A 15 -13.82 -4.62 12.35
N LYS A 16 -14.72 -5.14 13.19
CA LYS A 16 -16.05 -5.57 12.77
C LYS A 16 -16.88 -4.43 12.18
N ASP A 17 -16.83 -3.25 12.80
CA ASP A 17 -17.62 -2.09 12.40
C ASP A 17 -17.25 -1.62 10.98
N VAL A 18 -16.00 -1.81 10.57
CA VAL A 18 -15.51 -1.46 9.22
C VAL A 18 -15.63 -2.65 8.28
N PHE A 19 -14.93 -3.75 8.56
CA PHE A 19 -14.77 -4.86 7.62
C PHE A 19 -15.91 -5.88 7.66
N GLY A 20 -16.71 -5.90 8.72
CA GLY A 20 -17.88 -6.76 8.80
C GLY A 20 -19.00 -6.36 7.85
N GLN A 21 -18.97 -5.13 7.32
CA GLN A 21 -19.96 -4.60 6.37
C GLN A 21 -19.52 -4.72 4.91
N ILE A 22 -18.28 -5.13 4.64
CA ILE A 22 -17.71 -5.20 3.30
C ILE A 22 -17.85 -6.62 2.75
N ASP A 23 -18.45 -6.78 1.57
CA ASP A 23 -18.46 -8.06 0.85
C ASP A 23 -17.15 -8.23 0.06
N MET A 24 -16.13 -8.77 0.72
CA MET A 24 -14.82 -9.01 0.12
C MET A 24 -14.86 -10.10 -0.96
N ASP A 25 -15.83 -11.00 -0.93
CA ASP A 25 -15.88 -12.15 -1.86
C ASP A 25 -16.36 -11.73 -3.25
N SER A 26 -17.18 -10.68 -3.32
CA SER A 26 -17.55 -10.05 -4.60
C SER A 26 -16.36 -9.43 -5.34
N ALA A 27 -15.24 -9.18 -4.64
CA ALA A 27 -14.04 -8.57 -5.21
C ALA A 27 -13.01 -9.60 -5.72
N ILE A 28 -13.25 -10.90 -5.52
CA ILE A 28 -12.31 -11.97 -5.92
C ILE A 28 -12.77 -12.59 -7.23
N THR A 29 -12.10 -12.23 -8.32
CA THR A 29 -12.24 -12.89 -9.62
C THR A 29 -11.09 -13.88 -9.80
N HIS A 30 -11.42 -15.12 -10.19
CA HIS A 30 -10.42 -16.13 -10.49
C HIS A 30 -10.06 -16.12 -11.97
N PHE A 31 -8.75 -16.13 -12.26
CA PHE A 31 -8.19 -16.23 -13.61
C PHE A 31 -7.30 -17.47 -13.72
N SER A 32 -7.23 -18.06 -14.91
CA SER A 32 -6.39 -19.23 -15.16
C SER A 32 -4.98 -18.84 -15.62
N THR A 33 -4.83 -17.63 -16.17
CA THR A 33 -3.55 -17.10 -16.64
C THR A 33 -3.35 -15.63 -16.24
N ARG A 34 -2.10 -15.18 -16.24
CA ARG A 34 -1.78 -13.77 -16.01
C ARG A 34 -2.35 -12.90 -17.12
N GLU A 35 -2.31 -13.37 -18.36
CA GLU A 35 -2.82 -12.65 -19.53
C GLU A 35 -4.32 -12.38 -19.42
N GLU A 36 -5.09 -13.37 -18.96
CA GLU A 36 -6.53 -13.20 -18.66
C GLU A 36 -6.76 -12.14 -17.58
N MET A 37 -6.00 -12.21 -16.48
CA MET A 37 -6.08 -11.20 -15.41
C MET A 37 -5.77 -9.80 -15.95
N MET A 38 -4.65 -9.64 -16.68
CA MET A 38 -4.24 -8.35 -17.24
C MET A 38 -5.24 -7.80 -18.27
N ALA A 39 -5.89 -8.69 -19.04
CA ALA A 39 -6.96 -8.29 -19.96
C ALA A 39 -8.22 -7.82 -19.22
N PHE A 40 -8.56 -8.46 -18.10
CA PHE A 40 -9.67 -8.06 -17.24
C PHE A 40 -9.47 -6.65 -16.66
N GLU A 41 -8.23 -6.28 -16.32
CA GLU A 41 -7.93 -4.93 -15.80
C GLU A 41 -8.25 -3.78 -16.77
N GLN A 42 -8.51 -4.07 -18.04
CA GLN A 42 -8.92 -3.09 -19.05
C GLN A 42 -10.45 -2.87 -19.09
N THR A 43 -11.21 -3.59 -18.27
CA THR A 43 -12.68 -3.47 -18.20
C THR A 43 -13.11 -2.33 -17.28
N GLU A 44 -14.29 -1.77 -17.53
CA GLU A 44 -14.85 -0.70 -16.69
C GLU A 44 -15.05 -1.15 -15.23
N ASP A 45 -15.47 -2.40 -15.02
CA ASP A 45 -15.66 -2.97 -13.69
C ASP A 45 -14.35 -3.03 -12.89
N ALA A 46 -13.25 -3.45 -13.54
CA ALA A 46 -11.94 -3.50 -12.90
C ALA A 46 -11.41 -2.09 -12.57
N MET A 47 -11.59 -1.14 -13.47
CA MET A 47 -11.21 0.26 -13.24
C MET A 47 -12.02 0.89 -12.10
N ALA A 48 -13.32 0.58 -12.00
CA ALA A 48 -14.16 1.02 -10.89
C ALA A 48 -13.68 0.43 -9.55
N ALA A 49 -13.36 -0.87 -9.52
CA ALA A 49 -12.80 -1.52 -8.34
C ALA A 49 -11.45 -0.90 -7.92
N LYS A 50 -10.58 -0.58 -8.87
CA LYS A 50 -9.33 0.16 -8.62
C LYS A 50 -9.60 1.52 -7.99
N GLY A 51 -10.55 2.29 -8.51
CA GLY A 51 -10.93 3.59 -7.95
C GLY A 51 -11.46 3.51 -6.52
N VAL A 52 -12.23 2.47 -6.19
CA VAL A 52 -12.68 2.23 -4.80
C VAL A 52 -11.48 1.95 -3.88
N MET A 53 -10.52 1.12 -4.32
CA MET A 53 -9.31 0.84 -3.56
C MET A 53 -8.48 2.12 -3.34
N GLU A 54 -8.29 2.93 -4.38
CA GLU A 54 -7.57 4.22 -4.28
C GLU A 54 -8.23 5.15 -3.26
N MET A 55 -9.56 5.24 -3.26
CA MET A 55 -10.32 6.03 -2.28
C MET A 55 -10.12 5.53 -0.85
N ILE A 56 -10.16 4.21 -0.64
CA ILE A 56 -9.96 3.61 0.70
C ILE A 56 -8.52 3.83 1.17
N ASN A 57 -7.54 3.58 0.31
CA ASN A 57 -6.11 3.71 0.61
C ASN A 57 -5.70 5.16 0.88
N ASN A 58 -6.40 6.13 0.30
CA ASN A 58 -6.10 7.55 0.41
C ASN A 58 -7.12 8.36 1.21
N ALA A 59 -7.91 7.69 2.06
CA ALA A 59 -8.90 8.34 2.89
C ALA A 59 -8.28 9.38 3.84
N GLU A 60 -8.91 10.55 3.97
CA GLU A 60 -8.33 11.72 4.66
C GLU A 60 -8.05 11.47 6.15
N HIS A 61 -8.85 10.62 6.80
CA HIS A 61 -8.73 10.33 8.23
C HIS A 61 -7.35 9.78 8.64
N TYR A 62 -6.59 9.17 7.72
CA TYR A 62 -5.23 8.72 7.99
C TYR A 62 -4.28 9.87 8.36
N LYS A 63 -4.44 11.05 7.74
CA LYS A 63 -3.65 12.24 8.06
C LYS A 63 -4.04 12.84 9.40
N GLU A 64 -5.33 12.77 9.75
CA GLU A 64 -5.84 13.24 11.04
C GLU A 64 -5.34 12.36 12.19
N LEU A 65 -5.41 11.03 12.01
CA LEU A 65 -4.95 10.06 13.02
C LEU A 65 -3.43 10.07 13.18
N MET A 66 -2.71 10.18 12.07
CA MET A 66 -1.25 10.15 12.04
C MET A 66 -0.72 11.39 11.31
N PRO A 67 -0.69 12.57 11.94
CA PRO A 67 -0.22 13.80 11.29
C PRO A 67 1.29 13.75 11.01
N SER A 68 1.86 14.79 10.39
CA SER A 68 3.30 14.84 10.06
C SER A 68 4.15 15.64 11.05
N ASP A 69 3.56 16.21 12.11
CA ASP A 69 4.30 17.04 13.08
C ASP A 69 5.53 16.33 13.64
N GLY A 70 6.67 17.04 13.61
CA GLY A 70 7.97 16.54 14.06
C GLY A 70 8.64 15.53 13.12
N LEU A 71 8.05 15.25 11.96
CA LEU A 71 8.61 14.37 10.94
C LEU A 71 8.87 15.13 9.64
N VAL A 72 9.86 14.66 8.89
CA VAL A 72 10.12 15.06 7.51
C VAL A 72 9.94 13.85 6.60
N THR A 73 9.25 14.07 5.47
CA THR A 73 9.08 13.08 4.40
C THR A 73 9.72 13.59 3.13
N VAL A 74 10.57 12.78 2.50
CA VAL A 74 11.19 13.09 1.21
C VAL A 74 11.14 11.89 0.28
N THR A 75 11.04 12.13 -1.02
CA THR A 75 11.21 11.09 -2.03
C THR A 75 12.69 10.93 -2.35
N LYS A 76 13.19 9.70 -2.29
CA LYS A 76 14.50 9.30 -2.80
C LYS A 76 14.33 8.40 -4.02
N GLU A 77 15.36 8.33 -4.85
CA GLU A 77 15.36 7.48 -6.04
C GLU A 77 16.66 6.67 -6.11
N PHE A 78 16.57 5.46 -6.67
CA PHE A 78 17.72 4.65 -7.00
C PHE A 78 17.46 3.84 -8.28
N LEU A 79 18.54 3.39 -8.92
CA LEU A 79 18.46 2.46 -10.05
C LEU A 79 18.45 1.03 -9.52
N SER A 80 17.35 0.32 -9.78
CA SER A 80 17.24 -1.09 -9.46
C SER A 80 18.09 -1.93 -10.39
N GLN A 81 18.56 -3.07 -9.91
CA GLN A 81 19.31 -4.06 -10.68
C GLN A 81 18.54 -5.39 -10.67
N PRO A 82 18.59 -6.17 -11.75
CA PRO A 82 19.48 -6.05 -12.90
C PRO A 82 18.99 -5.12 -14.04
N ASP A 83 17.75 -4.63 -13.98
CA ASP A 83 17.09 -4.04 -15.16
C ASP A 83 17.39 -2.54 -15.38
N GLY A 84 17.96 -1.86 -14.38
CA GLY A 84 18.28 -0.43 -14.46
C GLY A 84 17.08 0.49 -14.38
N ASN A 85 15.89 0.00 -13.99
CA ASN A 85 14.70 0.82 -13.82
C ASN A 85 14.79 1.68 -12.54
N THR A 86 14.25 2.90 -12.60
CA THR A 86 14.22 3.81 -11.45
C THR A 86 13.13 3.40 -10.46
N ILE A 87 13.50 3.25 -9.19
CA ILE A 87 12.58 2.97 -8.07
C ILE A 87 12.61 4.14 -7.09
N LYS A 88 11.45 4.46 -6.54
CA LYS A 88 11.28 5.50 -5.52
C LYS A 88 11.24 4.90 -4.12
N ILE A 89 11.69 5.70 -3.16
CA ILE A 89 11.55 5.44 -1.73
C ILE A 89 10.85 6.65 -1.11
N GLN A 90 9.74 6.42 -0.41
CA GLN A 90 9.20 7.40 0.53
C GLN A 90 9.98 7.29 1.83
N TYR A 91 10.84 8.28 2.10
CA TYR A 91 11.71 8.29 3.27
C TYR A 91 11.15 9.23 4.33
N ILE A 92 10.71 8.66 5.45
CA ILE A 92 10.07 9.36 6.58
C ILE A 92 10.97 9.23 7.79
N ARG A 93 11.26 10.34 8.48
CA ARG A 93 12.07 10.32 9.71
C ARG A 93 11.72 11.49 10.62
N PRO A 94 12.09 11.45 11.92
CA PRO A 94 12.15 12.64 12.77
C PRO A 94 12.91 13.79 12.10
N ASP A 95 12.39 15.00 12.24
CA ASP A 95 12.97 16.24 11.72
C ASP A 95 14.17 16.70 12.58
N THR A 96 15.22 15.88 12.56
CA THR A 96 16.51 16.14 13.21
C THR A 96 17.64 15.74 12.26
N GLN A 97 18.87 16.11 12.61
CA GLN A 97 20.07 15.70 11.86
C GLN A 97 20.73 14.43 12.43
N ASP A 98 20.08 13.75 13.37
CA ASP A 98 20.68 12.60 14.06
C ASP A 98 20.83 11.39 13.13
N VAL A 99 21.78 10.51 13.47
CA VAL A 99 21.88 9.19 12.84
C VAL A 99 20.94 8.24 13.57
N LEU A 100 19.91 7.77 12.88
CA LEU A 100 18.87 6.91 13.44
C LEU A 100 18.94 5.49 12.89
N PRO A 101 18.50 4.46 13.65
CA PRO A 101 18.15 3.17 13.06
C PRO A 101 17.13 3.35 11.93
N CYS A 102 17.15 2.45 10.94
CA CYS A 102 16.28 2.53 9.79
C CYS A 102 15.44 1.25 9.64
N VAL A 103 14.13 1.41 9.49
CA VAL A 103 13.22 0.35 9.06
C VAL A 103 13.10 0.44 7.54
N TYR A 104 13.64 -0.55 6.84
CA TYR A 104 13.36 -0.72 5.42
C TYR A 104 12.01 -1.42 5.28
N TYR A 105 11.02 -0.71 4.74
CA TYR A 105 9.64 -1.15 4.72
C TYR A 105 9.18 -1.48 3.30
N ILE A 106 8.56 -2.64 3.13
CA ILE A 106 7.98 -3.12 1.87
C ILE A 106 6.46 -3.12 2.06
N HIS A 107 5.74 -2.38 1.22
CA HIS A 107 4.28 -2.28 1.33
C HIS A 107 3.58 -3.60 0.96
N GLY A 108 2.32 -3.72 1.39
CA GLY A 108 1.46 -4.87 1.07
C GLY A 108 0.86 -4.77 -0.33
N GLY A 109 -0.31 -5.40 -0.52
CA GLY A 109 -0.96 -5.48 -1.84
C GLY A 109 -0.60 -6.74 -2.62
N GLY A 110 -0.10 -7.78 -1.94
CA GLY A 110 0.18 -9.09 -2.55
C GLY A 110 1.22 -9.04 -3.66
N MET A 111 2.12 -8.04 -3.65
CA MET A 111 3.09 -7.77 -4.71
C MET A 111 2.46 -7.38 -6.06
N GLU A 112 1.14 -7.16 -6.10
CA GLU A 112 0.38 -6.92 -7.33
C GLU A 112 -0.12 -5.48 -7.44
N VAL A 113 -0.41 -4.82 -6.32
CA VAL A 113 -1.14 -3.55 -6.29
C VAL A 113 -0.67 -2.62 -5.16
N SER A 114 -1.22 -1.40 -5.17
CA SER A 114 -0.95 -0.31 -4.23
C SER A 114 0.44 0.32 -4.37
N SER A 115 0.68 1.38 -3.60
CA SER A 115 1.97 2.07 -3.57
C SER A 115 2.30 2.48 -2.14
N CYS A 116 3.57 2.52 -1.74
CA CYS A 116 3.95 3.13 -0.46
C CYS A 116 3.61 4.63 -0.37
N PHE A 117 3.26 5.26 -1.50
CA PHE A 117 2.74 6.62 -1.56
C PHE A 117 1.24 6.75 -1.28
N ASP A 118 0.51 5.64 -1.18
CA ASP A 118 -0.85 5.66 -0.65
C ASP A 118 -0.83 6.12 0.82
N GLU A 119 -1.81 6.94 1.19
CA GLU A 119 -1.85 7.57 2.50
C GLU A 119 -1.94 6.56 3.66
N LEU A 120 -2.59 5.41 3.45
CA LEU A 120 -2.59 4.27 4.38
C LEU A 120 -1.17 3.87 4.78
N TYR A 121 -0.27 3.70 3.81
CA TYR A 121 1.11 3.32 4.07
C TYR A 121 1.91 4.51 4.59
N ALA A 122 1.70 5.71 4.06
CA ALA A 122 2.36 6.91 4.56
C ALA A 122 2.05 7.14 6.06
N ALA A 123 0.81 6.97 6.48
CA ALA A 123 0.39 7.04 7.88
C ALA A 123 1.05 5.97 8.74
N TRP A 124 1.14 4.74 8.23
CA TRP A 124 1.86 3.67 8.91
C TRP A 124 3.36 3.96 9.06
N GLY A 125 4.00 4.47 8.00
CA GLY A 125 5.40 4.90 8.03
C GLY A 125 5.63 6.03 9.04
N ARG A 126 4.71 7.00 9.13
CA ARG A 126 4.72 8.04 10.17
C ARG A 126 4.49 7.49 11.58
N CYS A 127 3.71 6.42 11.74
CA CYS A 127 3.52 5.74 13.03
C CYS A 127 4.83 5.10 13.51
N ILE A 128 5.55 4.41 12.61
CA ILE A 128 6.84 3.82 12.90
C ILE A 128 7.90 4.89 13.17
N ALA A 129 8.00 5.93 12.32
CA ALA A 129 9.03 6.96 12.43
C ALA A 129 8.98 7.72 13.77
N ARG A 130 7.79 7.85 14.37
CA ARG A 130 7.58 8.42 15.71
C ARG A 130 8.24 7.64 16.84
N GLN A 131 8.64 6.39 16.61
CA GLN A 131 9.43 5.61 17.55
C GLN A 131 10.93 5.97 17.50
N ASN A 132 11.26 7.15 16.99
CA ASN A 132 12.61 7.68 16.83
C ASN A 132 13.50 6.82 15.91
N VAL A 133 12.94 6.41 14.77
CA VAL A 133 13.62 5.68 13.71
C VAL A 133 13.35 6.33 12.36
N ALA A 134 14.24 6.14 11.40
CA ALA A 134 13.94 6.43 10.01
C ALA A 134 13.16 5.26 9.37
N VAL A 135 12.34 5.56 8.38
CA VAL A 135 11.58 4.57 7.61
C VAL A 135 11.81 4.82 6.13
N ALA A 136 12.42 3.86 5.46
CA ALA A 136 12.64 3.86 4.03
C ALA A 136 11.62 2.92 3.38
N MET A 137 10.51 3.47 2.90
CA MET A 137 9.44 2.69 2.27
C MET A 137 9.72 2.60 0.77
N VAL A 138 10.04 1.40 0.27
CA VAL A 138 10.35 1.19 -1.15
C VAL A 138 9.06 1.00 -1.95
N ASP A 139 8.99 1.62 -3.12
CA ASP A 139 7.85 1.51 -4.04
C ASP A 139 8.24 0.70 -5.28
N PHE A 140 8.23 -0.62 -5.11
CA PHE A 140 8.72 -1.58 -6.10
C PHE A 140 7.77 -1.73 -7.30
N ARG A 141 8.23 -2.42 -8.35
CA ARG A 141 7.38 -2.78 -9.50
C ARG A 141 6.35 -3.82 -9.04
N ASN A 142 5.09 -3.45 -9.11
CA ASN A 142 3.99 -4.37 -8.88
C ASN A 142 3.81 -5.33 -10.07
N ALA A 143 3.17 -6.46 -9.81
CA ALA A 143 2.89 -7.49 -10.83
C ALA A 143 1.60 -7.30 -11.63
N ARG A 144 0.69 -6.40 -11.19
CA ARG A 144 -0.61 -6.15 -11.83
C ARG A 144 -0.92 -4.68 -12.10
N TRP A 145 -0.94 -3.83 -11.08
CA TRP A 145 -1.21 -2.39 -11.23
C TRP A 145 0.06 -1.60 -10.99
N GLU A 146 0.33 -0.60 -11.81
CA GLU A 146 1.47 0.30 -11.59
C GLU A 146 1.46 0.89 -10.17
N SER A 147 2.64 0.96 -9.56
CA SER A 147 2.90 1.78 -8.38
C SER A 147 3.38 3.17 -8.86
N SER A 148 4.22 3.87 -8.09
CA SER A 148 4.99 5.00 -8.67
C SER A 148 6.06 4.53 -9.65
N ALA A 149 6.37 3.22 -9.70
CA ALA A 149 7.10 2.59 -10.78
C ALA A 149 6.10 2.18 -11.90
N PRO A 150 6.24 2.74 -13.12
CA PRO A 150 5.27 2.52 -14.19
C PRO A 150 5.36 1.13 -14.83
N GLU A 151 6.49 0.45 -14.66
CA GLU A 151 6.66 -0.91 -15.18
C GLU A 151 5.95 -1.93 -14.28
N VAL A 152 5.07 -2.72 -14.88
CA VAL A 152 4.39 -3.85 -14.24
C VAL A 152 5.04 -5.15 -14.70
N ALA A 153 5.59 -5.93 -13.77
CA ALA A 153 6.33 -7.15 -14.08
C ALA A 153 6.03 -8.26 -13.07
N PRO A 154 5.91 -9.54 -13.49
CA PRO A 154 5.87 -10.65 -12.56
C PRO A 154 7.22 -10.78 -11.83
N TYR A 155 7.26 -11.62 -10.78
CA TYR A 155 8.50 -11.95 -10.07
C TYR A 155 9.64 -12.34 -11.05
N PRO A 156 10.90 -11.93 -10.80
CA PRO A 156 11.41 -11.16 -9.65
C PRO A 156 11.35 -9.63 -9.78
#